data_AF-A0A7L2SRV4-F1
#
_entry.id   AF-A0A7L2SRV4-F1
#
_cell.length_a   1.000
_cell.length_b   1.000
_cell.length_c   1.000
_cell.angle_alpha   90.00
_cell.angle_beta   90.00
_cell.angle_gamma   90.00
#
_symmetry.space_group_name_H-M   'P 1'
#
loop_
_entity.id
_entity.type
_entity.pdbx_description
1 polymer ?
#
loop_
_entity_poly.entity_id
_entity_poly.type
_entity_poly.pdbx_seq_one_letter_code
_entity_poly.pdbx_strand_id
1 'polypeptide(L)'
;RCVTGVCQVCHRSVTGAGSPQEPPVTLQLLFLDGEEAFGDWSDTDSLYGARHLAAKMAARGHPAAPPSTATSPAPTTGSCAS
;
A
#
# COMPACT_ATOMS: atom_id res chain seq x y z
N ARG A 1 -35.31 8.56 -10.57
CA ARG A 1 -36.42 9.24 -9.86
C ARG A 1 -36.27 8.92 -8.38
N CYS A 2 -36.28 9.93 -7.48
CA CYS A 2 -36.26 9.73 -6.03
C CYS A 2 -37.58 9.11 -5.56
N VAL A 3 -37.50 8.08 -4.74
CA VAL A 3 -38.64 7.56 -3.99
C VAL A 3 -38.36 7.94 -2.53
N THR A 4 -39.31 8.61 -1.89
CA THR A 4 -39.30 8.94 -0.44
C THR A 4 -38.22 9.89 0.11
N GLY A 5 -37.90 10.99 -0.59
CA GLY A 5 -37.42 12.23 0.07
C GLY A 5 -36.05 12.22 0.76
N VAL A 6 -35.34 11.10 0.82
CA VAL A 6 -33.95 11.05 1.27
C VAL A 6 -33.08 11.03 0.02
N CYS A 7 -32.49 12.18 -0.33
CA CYS A 7 -31.35 12.17 -1.24
C CYS A 7 -30.23 11.45 -0.48
N GLN A 8 -30.05 10.17 -0.76
CA GLN A 8 -28.84 9.47 -0.38
C GLN A 8 -27.69 10.26 -1.00
N VAL A 9 -26.90 10.95 -0.16
CA VAL A 9 -25.66 11.54 -0.60
C VAL A 9 -24.80 10.36 -1.00
N CYS A 10 -24.73 10.08 -2.31
CA CYS A 10 -23.66 9.27 -2.82
C CYS A 10 -22.38 10.04 -2.48
N HIS A 11 -21.64 9.59 -1.47
CA HIS A 11 -20.26 9.99 -1.25
C HIS A 11 -19.52 9.67 -2.55
N ARG A 12 -19.38 10.67 -3.40
CA ARG A 12 -18.58 10.56 -4.61
C ARG A 12 -17.14 10.60 -4.13
N SER A 13 -16.59 9.45 -3.79
CA SER A 13 -15.14 9.27 -3.72
C SER A 13 -14.63 9.60 -5.11
N VAL A 14 -14.04 10.78 -5.26
CA VAL A 14 -13.27 11.14 -6.44
C VAL A 14 -12.05 10.21 -6.40
N THR A 15 -12.13 9.07 -7.06
CA THR A 15 -10.94 8.26 -7.34
C THR A 15 -10.16 9.02 -8.40
N GLY A 16 -9.18 9.81 -7.96
CA GLY A 16 -8.15 10.34 -8.84
C GLY A 16 -7.51 9.16 -9.56
N ALA A 17 -7.69 9.09 -10.87
CA ALA A 17 -7.06 8.09 -11.72
C ALA A 17 -5.55 8.39 -11.79
N GLY A 18 -4.79 7.89 -10.82
CA GLY A 18 -3.36 7.66 -11.01
C GLY A 18 -3.19 6.70 -12.18
N SER A 19 -2.29 7.02 -13.09
CA SER A 19 -2.01 6.17 -14.25
C SER A 19 -1.65 4.74 -13.78
N PRO A 20 -1.99 3.67 -14.53
CA PRO A 20 -1.69 2.28 -14.15
C PRO A 20 -0.19 1.94 -14.00
N GLN A 21 0.68 2.95 -14.12
CA GLN A 21 2.13 2.84 -14.15
C GLN A 21 2.79 3.47 -12.91
N GLU A 22 2.05 4.21 -12.07
CA GLU A 22 2.63 4.72 -10.82
C GLU A 22 2.42 3.72 -9.68
N PRO A 23 3.49 3.20 -9.06
CA PRO A 23 3.34 2.36 -7.88
C PRO A 23 2.65 3.18 -6.79
N PRO A 24 1.76 2.57 -5.98
CA PRO A 24 1.15 3.25 -4.85
C PRO A 24 2.25 3.61 -3.85
N VAL A 25 2.77 4.83 -3.95
CA VAL A 25 3.78 5.36 -3.03
C VAL A 25 3.08 5.84 -1.76
N THR A 26 3.64 5.48 -0.62
CA THR A 26 3.16 5.91 0.69
C THR A 26 4.33 6.39 1.52
N LEU A 27 4.06 7.31 2.43
CA LEU A 27 5.05 7.79 3.40
C LEU A 27 4.93 6.93 4.66
N GLN A 28 6.05 6.34 5.06
CA GLN A 28 6.18 5.64 6.32
C GLN A 28 7.32 6.27 7.12
N LEU A 29 7.02 6.74 8.32
CA LEU A 29 8.02 7.23 9.26
C LEU A 29 8.33 6.12 10.27
N LEU A 30 9.61 5.91 10.53
CA LEU A 30 10.09 4.88 11.44
C LEU A 30 11.07 5.48 12.42
N PHE A 31 10.78 5.32 13.71
CA PHE A 31 11.65 5.73 14.80
C PHE A 31 12.42 4.50 15.25
N LEU A 32 13.72 4.51 14.99
CA LEU A 32 14.64 3.42 15.32
C LEU A 32 15.29 3.71 16.67
N ASP A 33 15.54 2.64 17.43
CA ASP A 33 16.19 2.68 18.74
C ASP A 33 17.62 2.11 18.65
N GLY A 34 18.53 2.61 19.48
CA GLY A 34 19.92 2.16 19.57
C GLY A 34 20.72 2.35 18.28
N GLU A 35 20.71 3.56 17.72
CA GLU A 35 21.62 3.93 16.63
C GLU A 35 23.06 4.10 17.11
N GLU A 36 23.25 4.41 18.40
CA GLU A 36 24.54 4.70 18.99
C GLU A 36 25.39 3.44 19.22
N ALA A 37 26.70 3.63 19.20
CA ALA A 37 27.66 2.64 19.67
C ALA A 37 27.85 2.79 21.19
N PHE A 38 28.04 1.68 21.90
CA PHE A 38 28.39 1.72 23.32
C PHE A 38 29.87 2.08 23.55
N GLY A 39 30.73 1.75 22.58
CA GLY A 39 32.13 2.17 22.52
C GLY A 39 32.45 2.86 21.20
N ASP A 40 33.40 2.32 20.45
CA ASP A 40 33.75 2.82 19.13
C ASP A 40 32.76 2.35 18.07
N TRP A 41 32.40 3.25 17.15
CA TRP A 41 31.50 2.92 16.05
C TRP A 41 32.07 1.79 15.20
N SER A 42 31.38 0.66 15.19
CA SER A 42 31.80 -0.52 14.43
C SER A 42 30.62 -1.24 13.81
N ASP A 43 30.91 -2.16 12.88
CA ASP A 43 29.90 -2.98 12.19
C ASP A 43 29.09 -3.87 13.14
N THR A 44 29.53 -4.04 14.40
CA THR A 44 28.82 -4.82 15.42
C THR A 44 28.28 -3.98 16.56
N ASP A 45 28.90 -2.84 16.85
CA ASP A 45 28.52 -1.91 17.91
C ASP A 45 28.02 -0.59 17.29
N SER A 46 26.79 -0.63 16.76
CA SER A 46 26.01 0.49 16.24
C SER A 46 24.70 -0.03 15.61
N LEU A 47 23.72 0.84 15.32
CA LEU A 47 22.57 0.53 14.44
C LEU A 47 21.72 -0.70 14.85
N TYR A 48 21.54 -0.94 16.15
CA TYR A 48 20.87 -2.12 16.67
C TYR A 48 19.43 -2.29 16.16
N GLY A 49 18.61 -1.24 16.28
CA GLY A 49 17.21 -1.27 15.83
C GLY A 49 17.07 -1.43 14.32
N ALA A 50 17.95 -0.78 13.55
CA ALA A 50 17.94 -0.83 12.08
C ALA A 50 18.24 -2.23 11.55
N ARG A 51 19.30 -2.88 12.07
CA ARG A 51 19.71 -4.23 11.66
C ARG A 51 18.63 -5.26 11.94
N HIS A 52 18.04 -5.21 13.14
CA HIS A 52 16.95 -6.11 13.52
C HIS A 52 15.74 -5.98 12.59
N LEU A 53 15.33 -4.74 12.29
CA LEU A 53 14.19 -4.51 11.41
C LEU A 53 14.48 -4.94 9.96
N ALA A 54 15.66 -4.61 9.44
CA ALA A 54 16.06 -4.99 8.08
C ALA A 54 16.01 -6.52 7.90
N ALA A 55 16.54 -7.29 8.85
CA ALA A 55 16.46 -8.75 8.83
C ALA A 55 15.01 -9.26 8.84
N LYS A 56 14.15 -8.65 9.68
CA LYS A 56 12.73 -9.01 9.77
C LYS A 56 11.95 -8.64 8.50
N MET A 57 12.32 -7.56 7.82
CA MET A 57 11.71 -7.16 6.55
C MET A 57 12.19 -8.03 5.41
N ALA A 58 13.48 -8.38 5.35
CA ALA A 58 14.01 -9.30 4.35
C ALA A 58 13.40 -10.71 4.46
N ALA A 59 13.16 -11.19 5.68
CA ALA A 59 12.48 -12.46 5.92
C ALA A 59 10.99 -12.43 5.53
N ARG A 60 10.36 -11.25 5.55
CA ARG A 60 8.98 -11.07 5.08
C ARG A 60 9.00 -10.83 3.59
N GLY A 61 8.85 -11.90 2.81
CA GLY A 61 8.74 -11.82 1.36
C GLY A 61 7.71 -10.76 0.94
N HIS A 62 8.12 -9.84 0.07
CA HIS A 62 7.21 -8.86 -0.50
C HIS A 62 6.26 -9.60 -1.46
N PRO A 63 4.94 -9.40 -1.38
CA PRO A 63 4.03 -10.02 -2.34
C PRO A 63 4.45 -9.58 -3.74
N ALA A 64 4.61 -10.54 -4.65
CA ALA A 64 4.90 -10.24 -6.04
C ALA A 64 3.81 -9.30 -6.57
N ALA A 65 4.21 -8.29 -7.34
CA ALA A 65 3.28 -7.45 -8.04
C ALA A 65 2.26 -8.35 -8.76
N PRO A 66 0.95 -8.05 -8.68
CA PRO A 66 -0.03 -8.81 -9.42
C PRO A 66 0.41 -8.85 -10.89
N PRO A 67 0.31 -10.01 -11.57
CA PRO A 67 0.72 -10.12 -12.96
C PRO A 67 -0.02 -9.04 -13.76
N SER A 68 0.72 -8.17 -14.43
CA SER A 68 0.22 -7.05 -15.24
C SER A 68 -0.53 -7.49 -16.52
N THR A 69 -1.00 -8.74 -16.57
CA THR A 69 -1.68 -9.37 -17.71
C THR A 69 -3.11 -9.81 -17.42
N ALA A 70 -3.75 -9.32 -16.35
CA ALA A 70 -5.21 -9.29 -16.34
C ALA A 70 -5.70 -8.14 -17.22
N THR A 71 -5.68 -8.36 -18.54
CA THR A 71 -6.70 -7.76 -19.42
C THR A 71 -8.03 -8.08 -18.77
N SER A 72 -8.58 -7.10 -18.05
CA SER A 72 -9.89 -7.18 -17.45
C SER A 72 -10.87 -7.57 -18.56
N PRO A 73 -11.55 -8.74 -18.52
CA PRO A 73 -12.69 -8.90 -19.38
C PRO A 73 -13.67 -7.83 -18.92
N ALA A 74 -13.92 -6.85 -19.78
CA ALA A 74 -14.99 -5.90 -19.58
C ALA A 74 -16.23 -6.68 -19.12
N PRO A 75 -16.93 -6.29 -18.04
CA PRO A 75 -18.29 -6.77 -17.85
C PRO A 75 -19.10 -6.20 -19.02
N THR A 76 -19.20 -7.00 -20.08
CA THR A 76 -20.10 -6.79 -21.20
C THR A 76 -21.46 -6.47 -20.62
N THR A 77 -21.92 -5.26 -20.93
CA THR A 77 -23.32 -4.88 -21.15
C THR A 77 -24.38 -5.80 -20.57
N GLY A 78 -25.09 -5.29 -19.56
CA GLY A 78 -26.54 -5.36 -19.49
C GLY A 78 -27.19 -6.73 -19.42
N SER A 79 -27.73 -7.06 -18.25
CA SER A 79 -28.99 -7.79 -18.19
C SER A 79 -29.87 -7.14 -17.12
N CYS A 80 -30.85 -6.37 -17.58
CA CYS A 80 -32.06 -6.15 -16.82
C CYS A 80 -32.82 -7.49 -16.79
N ALA A 81 -32.78 -8.19 -15.66
CA ALA A 81 -33.66 -9.32 -15.41
C ALA A 81 -34.95 -8.81 -14.77
N SER A 82 -36.05 -9.40 -15.24
CA SER A 82 -37.45 -9.03 -15.01
C SER A 82 -37.91 -9.13 -13.56
#